data_AF-A0A485D7R4-F1
#
_entry.id   AF-A0A485D7R4-F1
#
_cell.length_a   1.000
_cell.length_b   1.000
_cell.length_c   1.000
_cell.angle_alpha   90.00
_cell.angle_beta   90.00
_cell.angle_gamma   90.00
#
_symmetry.space_group_name_H-M   'P 1'
#
loop_
_entity.id
_entity.type
_entity.pdbx_description
1 polymer ?
#
loop_
_entity_poly.entity_id
_entity_poly.type
_entity_poly.pdbx_seq_one_letter_code
_entity_poly.pdbx_strand_id
1 'polypeptide(L)'
;MHNKKGGPLADGIVITPSHNPPEDGGIKYNPPNGGPADTNVTKVVENRANELLASGLQGVRRLSLDAALASGHVKEQDLVQPFIEGLADIVDMAAIQKAGLRLGSIRWAGPVSNTGNASPGTTSWI
;
A
#
# COMPACT_ATOMS: atom_id res chain seq x y z
N MET A 1 0.01 5.28 -14.29
CA MET A 1 1.08 4.31 -13.92
C MET A 1 2.44 4.89 -14.30
N HIS A 2 3.31 5.18 -13.33
CA HIS A 2 4.64 5.78 -13.54
C HIS A 2 5.51 4.95 -14.49
N ASN A 3 5.68 3.66 -14.21
CA ASN A 3 6.54 2.75 -15.00
C ASN A 3 6.06 2.50 -16.43
N LYS A 4 4.81 2.85 -16.78
CA LYS A 4 4.31 2.73 -18.18
C LYS A 4 4.78 3.86 -19.08
N LYS A 5 5.24 4.99 -18.53
CA LYS A 5 5.55 6.22 -19.30
C LYS A 5 6.97 6.27 -19.87
N GLY A 6 7.85 5.32 -19.51
CA GLY A 6 9.28 5.35 -19.83
C GLY A 6 10.03 6.40 -18.99
N GLY A 7 11.24 6.06 -18.51
CA GLY A 7 12.03 6.92 -17.63
C GLY A 7 12.61 6.16 -16.42
N PRO A 8 13.04 6.87 -15.36
CA PRO A 8 13.49 6.23 -14.12
C PRO A 8 12.40 5.31 -13.55
N LEU A 9 12.78 4.08 -13.23
CA LEU A 9 11.88 3.07 -12.68
C LEU A 9 11.52 3.41 -11.22
N ALA A 10 10.24 3.25 -10.88
CA ALA A 10 9.75 3.29 -9.52
C ALA A 10 9.50 1.86 -9.01
N ASP A 11 9.74 1.64 -7.72
CA ASP A 11 9.42 0.44 -6.96
C ASP A 11 8.44 0.79 -5.83
N GLY A 12 8.19 -0.13 -4.90
CA GLY A 12 7.29 0.11 -3.79
C GLY A 12 7.56 -0.73 -2.55
N ILE A 13 7.18 -0.17 -1.39
CA ILE A 13 7.14 -0.89 -0.11
C ILE A 13 5.71 -0.84 0.40
N VAL A 14 5.19 -1.99 0.83
CA VAL A 14 3.87 -2.10 1.45
C VAL A 14 4.05 -2.53 2.90
N ILE A 15 3.56 -1.71 3.83
CA ILE A 15 3.59 -1.99 5.26
C ILE A 15 2.24 -2.62 5.65
N THR A 16 2.20 -3.95 5.67
CA THR A 16 1.01 -4.72 6.05
C THR A 16 1.35 -6.18 6.39
N PRO A 17 0.82 -6.72 7.50
CA PRO A 17 0.84 -8.14 7.78
C PRO A 17 -0.36 -8.89 7.13
N SER A 18 -1.06 -8.25 6.18
CA SER A 18 -2.27 -8.76 5.51
C SER A 18 -3.46 -8.92 6.46
N HIS A 19 -3.65 -10.11 7.03
CA HIS A 19 -4.83 -10.49 7.82
C HIS A 19 -4.43 -11.11 9.17
N ASN A 20 -3.15 -11.01 9.52
CA ASN A 20 -2.65 -11.43 10.81
C ASN A 20 -3.32 -10.65 11.96
N PRO A 21 -3.22 -11.17 13.19
CA PRO A 21 -3.70 -10.49 14.38
C PRO A 21 -3.20 -9.04 14.52
N PRO A 22 -3.91 -8.16 15.25
CA PRO A 22 -3.59 -6.73 15.38
C PRO A 22 -2.19 -6.41 15.93
N GLU A 23 -1.61 -7.33 16.70
CA GLU A 23 -0.26 -7.22 17.27
C GLU A 23 0.86 -7.43 16.24
N ASP A 24 0.57 -8.04 15.10
CA ASP A 24 1.57 -8.38 14.10
C ASP A 24 1.89 -7.19 13.19
N GLY A 25 3.18 -7.01 12.90
CA GLY A 25 3.67 -6.09 11.88
C GLY A 25 4.12 -6.82 10.62
N GLY A 26 4.10 -6.13 9.47
CA GLY A 26 4.60 -6.70 8.22
C GLY A 26 5.11 -5.64 7.26
N ILE A 27 6.18 -5.95 6.54
CA ILE A 27 6.76 -5.10 5.50
C ILE A 27 7.11 -5.97 4.29
N LYS A 28 6.75 -5.50 3.09
CA LYS A 28 6.97 -6.20 1.82
C LYS A 28 7.55 -5.24 0.78
N TYR A 29 8.37 -5.77 -0.12
CA TYR A 29 8.95 -5.02 -1.23
C TYR A 29 8.36 -5.48 -2.56
N ASN A 30 8.04 -4.51 -3.43
CA ASN A 30 7.54 -4.70 -4.77
C ASN A 30 8.54 -4.06 -5.77
N PRO A 31 9.26 -4.84 -6.59
CA PRO A 31 10.16 -4.32 -7.60
C PRO A 31 9.43 -3.54 -8.71
N PRO A 32 10.15 -2.95 -9.68
CA PRO A 32 9.53 -2.15 -10.75
C PRO A 32 8.48 -2.84 -11.62
N ASN A 33 8.40 -4.17 -11.61
CA ASN A 33 7.35 -4.91 -12.29
C ASN A 33 5.97 -4.80 -11.59
N GLY A 34 5.93 -4.27 -10.36
CA GLY A 34 4.71 -4.09 -9.56
C GLY A 34 4.25 -5.32 -8.77
N GLY A 35 4.85 -6.49 -9.02
CA GLY A 35 4.55 -7.73 -8.30
C GLY A 35 5.31 -7.83 -6.97
N PRO A 36 5.02 -8.86 -6.14
CA PRO A 36 5.84 -9.16 -4.98
C PRO A 36 7.27 -9.52 -5.42
N ALA A 37 8.27 -9.15 -4.61
CA ALA A 37 9.65 -9.49 -4.89
C ALA A 37 9.90 -11.02 -4.89
N ASP A 38 10.65 -11.48 -5.87
CA ASP A 38 11.09 -12.88 -5.97
C ASP A 38 12.15 -13.23 -4.91
N THR A 39 12.35 -14.54 -4.70
CA THR A 39 13.25 -15.07 -3.66
C THR A 39 14.71 -14.65 -3.81
N ASN A 40 15.16 -14.35 -5.03
CA ASN A 40 16.51 -13.83 -5.28
C ASN A 40 16.71 -12.45 -4.63
N VAL A 41 15.68 -11.60 -4.65
CA VAL A 41 15.69 -10.27 -4.03
C VAL A 41 15.47 -10.41 -2.52
N THR A 42 14.44 -11.15 -2.11
CA THR A 42 14.09 -11.22 -0.69
C THR A 42 15.19 -11.84 0.17
N LYS A 43 15.90 -12.86 -0.33
CA LYS A 43 17.05 -13.46 0.37
C LYS A 43 18.19 -12.46 0.59
N VAL A 44 18.49 -11.61 -0.40
CA VAL A 44 19.53 -10.58 -0.26
C VAL A 44 19.12 -9.55 0.79
N VAL A 45 17.86 -9.11 0.76
CA VAL A 45 17.33 -8.13 1.73
C VAL A 45 17.33 -8.73 3.14
N GLU A 46 16.86 -9.96 3.31
CA GLU A 46 16.83 -10.69 4.59
C GLU A 46 18.24 -10.83 5.19
N ASN A 47 19.19 -11.36 4.41
CA ASN A 47 20.57 -11.54 4.85
C ASN A 47 21.18 -10.20 5.27
N ARG A 48 21.01 -9.17 4.43
CA ARG A 48 21.57 -7.84 4.73
C ARG A 48 20.95 -7.20 5.96
N ALA A 49 19.64 -7.35 6.17
CA ALA A 49 18.98 -6.85 7.37
C ALA A 49 19.51 -7.55 8.63
N ASN A 50 19.69 -8.87 8.59
CA ASN A 50 20.23 -9.66 9.70
C ASN A 50 21.69 -9.29 10.02
N GLU A 51 22.54 -9.06 9.01
CA GLU A 51 23.90 -8.54 9.20
C GLU A 51 23.90 -7.18 9.91
N LEU A 52 23.05 -6.25 9.45
CA LEU A 52 22.92 -4.92 10.04
C LEU A 52 22.46 -5.03 11.50
N LEU A 53 21.50 -5.91 11.81
CA LEU A 53 21.08 -6.17 13.18
C LEU A 53 22.23 -6.71 14.05
N ALA A 54 22.96 -7.71 13.57
CA ALA A 54 24.10 -8.31 14.28
C ALA A 54 25.22 -7.29 14.55
N SER A 55 25.39 -6.31 13.65
CA SER A 55 26.36 -5.22 13.82
C SER A 55 25.90 -4.09 14.74
N GLY A 56 24.72 -4.19 15.37
CA GLY A 56 24.14 -3.11 16.17
C GLY A 56 23.68 -1.93 15.32
N LEU A 57 23.20 -2.20 14.10
CA LEU A 57 22.71 -1.23 13.11
C LEU A 57 23.80 -0.29 12.57
N GLN A 58 25.07 -0.65 12.74
CA GLN A 58 26.20 0.08 12.17
C GLN A 58 26.11 0.02 10.63
N GLY A 59 25.98 1.18 10.01
CA GLY A 59 25.76 1.32 8.56
C GLY A 59 24.32 1.62 8.14
N VAL A 60 23.35 1.64 9.07
CA VAL A 60 22.00 2.14 8.78
C VAL A 60 22.02 3.68 8.78
N ARG A 61 21.77 4.28 7.62
CA ARG A 61 21.60 5.73 7.49
C ARG A 61 20.21 6.13 7.97
N ARG A 62 20.13 7.09 8.90
CA ARG A 62 18.87 7.54 9.52
C ARG A 62 18.79 9.06 9.54
N LEU A 63 17.56 9.56 9.40
CA LEU A 63 17.17 10.94 9.65
C LEU A 63 16.04 10.94 10.69
N SER A 64 15.85 12.04 11.41
CA SER A 64 14.60 12.25 12.14
C SER A 64 13.45 12.39 11.15
N LEU A 65 12.21 12.13 11.60
CA LEU A 65 11.03 12.28 10.77
C LEU A 65 10.92 13.71 10.22
N ASP A 66 11.11 14.72 11.06
CA ASP A 66 11.06 16.14 10.65
C ASP A 66 12.12 16.45 9.58
N ALA A 67 13.34 15.94 9.73
CA ALA A 67 14.39 16.13 8.74
C ALA A 67 14.07 15.41 7.42
N ALA A 68 13.46 14.22 7.49
CA ALA A 68 13.04 13.48 6.29
C ALA A 68 11.92 14.24 5.55
N LEU A 69 10.91 14.74 6.27
CA LEU A 69 9.83 15.54 5.69
C LEU A 69 10.35 16.86 5.09
N ALA A 70 11.35 17.50 5.72
CA ALA A 70 11.97 18.72 5.22
C ALA A 70 12.99 18.51 4.09
N SER A 71 13.46 17.27 3.86
CA SER A 71 14.54 16.97 2.91
C SER A 71 14.18 17.15 1.43
N GLY A 72 12.89 17.24 1.09
CA GLY A 72 12.39 17.22 -0.28
C GLY A 72 12.35 15.84 -0.94
N HIS A 73 12.79 14.78 -0.25
CA HIS A 73 12.70 13.39 -0.73
C HIS A 73 11.34 12.74 -0.48
N VAL A 74 10.56 13.27 0.46
CA VAL A 74 9.20 12.78 0.76
C VAL A 74 8.19 13.66 0.04
N LYS A 75 7.29 13.03 -0.72
CA LYS A 75 6.18 13.70 -1.40
C LYS A 75 4.89 12.96 -1.09
N GLU A 76 3.98 13.64 -0.41
CA GLU A 76 2.63 13.14 -0.20
C GLU A 76 1.81 13.32 -1.49
N GLN A 77 1.04 12.30 -1.85
CA GLN A 77 0.24 12.27 -3.07
C GLN A 77 -1.07 11.50 -2.83
N ASP A 78 -2.13 11.94 -3.49
CA ASP A 78 -3.36 11.17 -3.57
C ASP A 78 -3.17 9.98 -4.52
N LEU A 79 -3.17 8.78 -3.94
CA LEU A 79 -3.10 7.52 -4.68
C LEU A 79 -4.48 6.89 -4.91
N VAL A 80 -5.53 7.42 -4.28
CA VAL A 80 -6.89 6.88 -4.32
C VAL A 80 -7.61 7.29 -5.60
N GLN A 81 -7.65 8.59 -5.89
CA GLN A 81 -8.33 9.10 -7.09
C GLN A 81 -7.84 8.43 -8.39
N PRO A 82 -6.53 8.38 -8.71
CA PRO A 82 -6.07 7.76 -9.95
C PRO A 82 -6.32 6.25 -9.99
N PHE A 83 -6.40 5.59 -8.83
CA PHE A 83 -6.75 4.17 -8.76
C PHE A 83 -8.23 3.94 -9.08
N ILE A 84 -9.13 4.73 -8.50
CA ILE A 84 -10.58 4.64 -8.73
C ILE A 84 -10.91 4.94 -10.18
N GLU A 85 -10.36 6.03 -10.74
CA GLU A 85 -10.59 6.39 -12.15
C GLU A 85 -10.12 5.28 -13.10
N GLY A 86 -8.98 4.65 -12.80
CA GLY A 86 -8.43 3.55 -13.60
C GLY A 86 -9.27 2.26 -13.56
N LEU A 87 -10.22 2.10 -12.63
CA LEU A 87 -11.10 0.93 -12.61
C LEU A 87 -11.99 0.87 -13.87
N ALA A 88 -12.36 2.02 -14.43
CA ALA A 88 -13.17 2.09 -15.65
C ALA A 88 -12.47 1.50 -16.89
N ASP A 89 -11.13 1.42 -16.87
CA ASP A 89 -10.34 0.84 -17.97
C ASP A 89 -10.26 -0.70 -17.90
N ILE A 90 -10.63 -1.31 -16.78
CA ILE A 90 -10.44 -2.75 -16.50
C ILE A 90 -11.77 -3.45 -16.20
N VAL A 91 -12.73 -2.73 -15.61
CA VAL A 91 -14.05 -3.22 -15.20
C VAL A 91 -15.12 -2.39 -15.90
N ASP A 92 -16.17 -3.04 -16.40
CA ASP A 92 -17.32 -2.34 -17.01
C ASP A 92 -18.21 -1.68 -15.95
N MET A 93 -17.78 -0.50 -15.52
CA MET A 93 -18.49 0.30 -14.52
C MET A 93 -19.86 0.77 -15.02
N ALA A 94 -20.02 0.98 -16.33
CA ALA A 94 -21.27 1.41 -16.94
C ALA A 94 -22.35 0.32 -16.89
N ALA A 95 -21.98 -0.93 -17.18
CA ALA A 95 -22.89 -2.07 -17.06
C ALA A 95 -23.33 -2.29 -15.61
N ILE A 96 -22.40 -2.22 -14.64
CA ILE A 96 -22.71 -2.33 -13.20
C ILE A 96 -23.69 -1.24 -12.78
N GLN A 97 -23.45 0.01 -13.19
CA GLN A 97 -24.35 1.13 -12.89
C GLN A 97 -25.74 0.94 -13.51
N LYS A 98 -25.80 0.52 -14.78
CA LYS A 98 -27.06 0.29 -15.52
C LYS A 98 -27.89 -0.85 -14.93
N ALA A 99 -27.23 -1.88 -14.39
CA ALA A 99 -27.90 -3.02 -13.78
C ALA A 99 -28.70 -2.64 -12.51
N GLY A 100 -28.48 -1.45 -11.94
CA GLY A 100 -29.26 -0.95 -10.80
C GLY A 100 -29.15 -1.82 -9.55
N LEU A 101 -28.02 -2.50 -9.37
CA LEU A 101 -27.79 -3.43 -8.28
C LEU A 101 -27.75 -2.70 -6.92
N ARG A 102 -28.32 -3.34 -5.90
CA ARG A 102 -28.11 -2.94 -4.49
C ARG A 102 -26.89 -3.69 -3.97
N LEU A 103 -25.76 -3.00 -3.88
CA LEU A 103 -24.50 -3.58 -3.42
C LEU A 103 -24.25 -3.21 -1.95
N GLY A 104 -23.93 -4.20 -1.13
CA GLY A 104 -23.44 -4.02 0.24
C GLY A 104 -21.96 -4.36 0.31
N SER A 105 -21.20 -3.62 1.11
CA SER A 105 -19.80 -3.91 1.41
C SER A 105 -19.61 -3.91 2.92
N ILE A 106 -19.10 -5.02 3.46
CA ILE A 106 -18.62 -5.07 4.85
C ILE A 106 -17.12 -4.80 4.79
N ARG A 107 -16.71 -3.76 5.50
CA ARG A 107 -15.28 -3.46 5.67
C ARG A 107 -14.80 -4.11 6.95
N TRP A 108 -13.97 -5.14 6.80
CA TRP A 108 -13.08 -5.56 7.87
C TRP A 108 -12.03 -4.47 8.10
N ALA A 109 -11.55 -4.31 9.34
CA ALA A 109 -10.56 -3.29 9.68
C ALA A 109 -9.33 -3.43 8.76
N GLY A 110 -9.22 -2.53 7.79
CA GLY A 110 -8.28 -2.64 6.68
C GLY A 110 -8.08 -1.28 6.00
N PRO A 111 -7.10 -1.15 5.09
CA PRO A 111 -6.62 0.14 4.58
C PRO A 111 -7.60 0.86 3.66
N VAL A 112 -8.78 0.29 3.38
CA VAL A 112 -9.78 0.87 2.49
C VAL A 112 -10.80 1.67 3.31
N SER A 113 -10.49 2.94 3.60
CA SER A 113 -11.45 3.90 4.16
C SER A 113 -11.41 5.22 3.39
N ASN A 114 -12.57 5.64 2.87
CA ASN A 114 -12.81 7.03 2.53
C ASN A 114 -13.55 7.62 3.73
N THR A 115 -12.90 8.45 4.53
CA THR A 115 -13.53 9.18 5.64
C THR A 115 -14.31 10.38 5.10
N GLY A 116 -15.25 10.12 4.19
CA GLY A 116 -16.41 10.96 3.95
C GLY A 116 -17.53 10.52 4.90
N ASN A 117 -17.55 11.09 6.10
CA ASN A 117 -18.66 11.10 7.06
C ASN A 117 -19.49 9.81 7.15
N ALA A 118 -18.97 8.77 7.82
CA ALA A 118 -19.79 7.64 8.26
C ALA A 118 -20.20 7.86 9.72
N SER A 119 -21.45 8.26 9.94
CA SER A 119 -22.08 8.17 11.27
C SER A 119 -22.11 6.69 11.72
N PRO A 120 -21.92 6.39 13.01
CA PRO A 120 -21.97 5.02 13.50
C PRO A 120 -23.42 4.52 13.46
N GLY A 121 -23.78 3.83 12.38
CA GLY A 121 -25.07 3.17 12.20
C GLY A 121 -25.06 1.81 12.89
N THR A 122 -25.89 1.67 13.91
CA THR A 122 -26.23 0.45 14.63
C THR A 122 -26.71 -0.64 13.67
N THR A 123 -26.06 -1.82 13.69
CA THR A 123 -26.61 -3.02 13.05
C THR A 123 -27.77 -3.55 13.88
N SER A 124 -29.00 -3.35 13.42
CA SER A 124 -30.17 -4.11 13.87
C SER A 124 -30.34 -5.30 12.93
N TRP A 125 -30.30 -6.51 13.49
CA TRP A 125 -30.68 -7.74 12.81
C TRP A 125 -32.19 -7.79 12.60
N ILE A 126 -32.62 -8.12 11.38
CA ILE A 126 -33.84 -8.86 11.07
C ILE A 126 -33.46 -9.89 10.02
#